data_AF-A0A352KEI4-F1
#
_entry.id   AF-A0A352KEI4-F1
#
_cell.length_a   1.000
_cell.length_b   1.000
_cell.length_c   1.000
_cell.angle_alpha   90.00
_cell.angle_beta   90.00
_cell.angle_gamma   90.00
#
_symmetry.space_group_name_H-M   'P 1'
#
loop_
_entity.id
_entity.type
_entity.pdbx_description
1 polymer ?
#
loop_
_entity_poly.entity_id
_entity_poly.type
_entity_poly.pdbx_seq_one_letter_code
_entity_poly.pdbx_strand_id
1 'polypeptide(L)'
;MTRQLSLTQFDTETAFNPMRFLRLVLFVLAVGFCLQSAPAIASPTPQQFVDDLANKAFAVLRDDTLEDAARFQKFRSLLREGVDLPRVGRFVLGKYWRRATPEQRSEYDSLFGDYV
;
A
#
# COMPACT_ATOMS: atom_id res chain seq x y z
N MET A 1 -62.58 34.00 14.37
CA MET A 1 -62.49 34.45 12.97
C MET A 1 -61.06 34.15 12.53
N THR A 2 -60.72 33.24 11.62
CA THR A 2 -61.32 32.94 10.31
C THR A 2 -60.73 31.62 9.76
N ARG A 3 -61.58 30.80 9.09
CA ARG A 3 -61.32 29.67 8.14
C ARG A 3 -60.59 28.42 8.67
N GLN A 4 -61.18 27.23 8.83
CA GLN A 4 -61.88 26.34 7.87
C GLN A 4 -61.15 26.22 6.51
N LEU A 5 -60.56 25.05 6.25
CA LEU A 5 -60.69 24.31 4.99
C LEU A 5 -60.25 22.85 5.22
N SER A 6 -61.26 21.99 5.37
CA SER A 6 -61.23 20.55 5.19
C SER A 6 -60.74 20.17 3.79
N LEU A 7 -60.06 19.02 3.66
CA LEU A 7 -60.24 18.02 2.60
C LEU A 7 -59.06 17.02 2.58
N THR A 8 -59.02 16.10 3.55
CA THR A 8 -58.29 14.84 3.38
C THR A 8 -59.24 13.84 2.72
N GLN A 9 -59.31 13.90 1.40
CA GLN A 9 -59.87 12.81 0.59
C GLN A 9 -58.83 11.68 0.60
N PHE A 10 -59.16 10.60 1.30
CA PHE A 10 -58.37 9.38 1.38
C PHE A 10 -58.75 8.51 0.18
N ASP A 11 -58.08 8.72 -0.95
CA ASP A 11 -58.22 7.83 -2.11
C ASP A 11 -57.25 6.66 -1.96
N THR A 12 -57.78 5.55 -1.44
CA THR A 12 -57.18 4.22 -1.48
C THR A 12 -57.27 3.64 -2.89
N GLU A 13 -56.24 3.83 -3.70
CA GLU A 13 -55.99 3.00 -4.90
C GLU A 13 -54.52 2.56 -4.92
N THR A 14 -54.23 1.49 -4.19
CA THR A 14 -52.98 0.73 -4.38
C THR A 14 -53.11 -0.11 -5.65
N ALA A 15 -53.04 0.56 -6.81
CA ALA A 15 -52.83 -0.12 -8.07
C ALA A 15 -51.45 -0.82 -8.04
N PHE A 16 -51.45 -2.15 -8.07
CA PHE A 16 -50.22 -2.94 -8.21
C PHE A 16 -49.57 -2.57 -9.55
N ASN A 17 -48.58 -1.69 -9.51
CA ASN A 17 -47.93 -1.19 -10.71
C ASN A 17 -46.72 -2.08 -11.04
N PRO A 18 -46.83 -3.00 -12.03
CA PRO A 18 -45.79 -3.98 -12.33
C PRO A 18 -44.49 -3.30 -12.76
N MET A 19 -44.56 -2.08 -13.31
CA MET A 19 -43.38 -1.29 -13.69
C MET A 19 -42.67 -0.68 -12.48
N ARG A 20 -43.38 -0.35 -11.39
CA ARG A 20 -42.75 0.07 -10.12
C ARG A 20 -42.07 -1.11 -9.44
N PHE A 21 -42.70 -2.28 -9.49
CA PHE A 21 -42.14 -3.52 -8.95
C PHE A 21 -40.88 -3.96 -9.73
N LEU A 22 -40.91 -3.92 -11.07
CA LEU A 22 -39.75 -4.22 -11.92
C LEU A 22 -38.58 -3.25 -11.68
N ARG A 23 -38.86 -1.95 -11.53
CA ARG A 23 -37.84 -0.95 -11.18
C ARG A 23 -37.22 -1.21 -9.81
N LEU A 24 -38.01 -1.68 -8.85
CA LEU A 24 -37.53 -2.00 -7.50
C LEU A 24 -36.66 -3.26 -7.50
N VAL A 25 -37.03 -4.29 -8.27
CA VAL A 25 -36.20 -5.49 -8.48
C VAL A 25 -34.89 -5.12 -9.17
N LEU A 26 -34.93 -4.30 -10.23
CA LEU A 26 -33.71 -3.83 -10.90
C LEU A 26 -32.82 -2.98 -9.98
N PHE A 27 -33.42 -2.16 -9.11
CA PHE A 27 -32.68 -1.37 -8.13
C PHE A 27 -32.02 -2.26 -7.07
N VAL A 28 -32.72 -3.27 -6.55
CA VAL A 28 -32.14 -4.25 -5.60
C VAL A 28 -31.03 -5.06 -6.25
N LEU A 29 -31.19 -5.45 -7.52
CA LEU A 29 -30.18 -6.21 -8.26
C LEU A 29 -28.93 -5.36 -8.56
N ALA A 30 -29.11 -4.08 -8.89
CA ALA A 30 -28.01 -3.13 -9.06
C ALA A 30 -27.27 -2.85 -7.75
N VAL A 31 -27.99 -2.69 -6.63
CA VAL A 31 -27.37 -2.51 -5.30
C VAL A 31 -26.63 -3.79 -4.89
N GLY A 32 -27.22 -4.97 -5.10
CA GLY A 32 -26.58 -6.26 -4.81
C GLY A 32 -25.30 -6.50 -5.61
N PHE A 33 -25.20 -5.98 -6.84
CA PHE A 33 -23.99 -6.06 -7.65
C PHE A 33 -22.87 -5.13 -7.13
N CYS A 34 -23.21 -3.99 -6.52
CA CYS A 34 -22.24 -3.09 -5.88
C CYS A 34 -21.67 -3.62 -4.55
N LEU A 35 -22.24 -4.71 -3.99
CA LEU A 35 -21.75 -5.36 -2.76
C LEU A 35 -20.68 -6.44 -3.03
N GLN A 36 -20.14 -6.54 -4.24
CA GLN A 36 -18.98 -7.40 -4.49
C GLN A 36 -17.74 -6.82 -3.81
N SER A 37 -17.40 -7.42 -2.67
CA SER A 37 -16.14 -7.17 -1.97
C SER A 37 -14.97 -7.47 -2.92
N ALA A 38 -14.06 -6.52 -3.13
CA ALA A 38 -12.83 -6.78 -3.87
C ALA A 38 -12.04 -7.91 -3.17
N PRO A 39 -11.41 -8.83 -3.92
CA PRO A 39 -10.56 -9.84 -3.31
C PRO A 39 -9.43 -9.16 -2.55
N ALA A 40 -9.20 -9.60 -1.30
CA ALA A 40 -8.07 -9.15 -0.52
C ALA A 40 -6.79 -9.74 -1.13
N ILE A 41 -5.98 -8.89 -1.77
CA ILE A 41 -4.64 -9.26 -2.20
C ILE A 41 -3.76 -9.27 -0.95
N ALA A 42 -3.28 -10.44 -0.56
CA ALA A 42 -2.34 -10.56 0.56
C ALA A 42 -1.01 -9.92 0.16
N SER A 43 -0.52 -8.97 0.98
CA SER A 43 0.83 -8.46 0.84
C SER A 43 1.86 -9.58 1.07
N PRO A 44 3.01 -9.55 0.39
CA PRO A 44 4.06 -10.54 0.60
C PRO A 44 4.50 -10.56 2.08
N THR A 45 4.74 -11.76 2.58
CA THR A 45 5.26 -11.96 3.94
C THR A 45 6.68 -11.42 4.06
N PRO A 46 7.14 -11.05 5.29
CA PRO A 46 8.53 -10.65 5.50
C PRO A 46 9.55 -11.70 5.02
N GLN A 47 9.24 -12.99 5.17
CA GLN A 47 10.08 -14.09 4.68
C GLN A 47 10.20 -14.05 3.16
N GLN A 48 9.08 -13.98 2.45
CA GLN A 48 9.07 -13.87 0.99
C GLN A 48 9.84 -12.64 0.50
N PHE A 49 9.71 -11.51 1.19
CA PHE A 49 10.47 -10.31 0.86
C PHE A 49 11.98 -10.53 0.98
N VAL A 50 12.45 -11.15 2.07
CA VAL A 50 13.87 -11.45 2.27
C VAL A 50 14.38 -12.44 1.22
N ASP A 51 13.61 -13.49 0.93
CA ASP A 51 13.96 -14.50 -0.07
C ASP A 51 14.08 -13.87 -1.47
N ASP A 52 13.11 -13.04 -1.86
CA ASP A 52 13.10 -12.33 -3.14
C ASP A 52 14.28 -11.37 -3.27
N LEU A 53 14.59 -10.62 -2.21
CA LEU A 53 15.73 -9.70 -2.18
C LEU A 53 17.05 -10.45 -2.31
N ALA A 54 17.22 -11.54 -1.55
CA ALA A 54 18.42 -12.38 -1.60
C ALA A 54 18.61 -13.01 -2.99
N ASN A 55 17.54 -13.54 -3.59
CA ASN A 55 17.58 -14.11 -4.93
C ASN A 55 18.00 -13.09 -5.99
N LYS A 56 17.47 -11.86 -5.93
CA LYS A 56 17.88 -10.76 -6.82
C LYS A 56 19.35 -10.39 -6.64
N ALA A 57 19.81 -10.31 -5.38
CA ALA A 57 21.20 -10.00 -5.08
C ALA A 57 22.15 -11.08 -5.63
N PHE A 58 21.85 -12.36 -5.43
CA PHE A 58 22.65 -13.46 -5.99
C PHE A 58 22.63 -13.49 -7.52
N ALA A 59 21.49 -13.18 -8.15
CA ALA A 59 21.42 -13.09 -9.60
C ALA A 59 22.37 -12.01 -10.15
N VAL A 60 22.43 -10.83 -9.51
CA VAL A 60 23.37 -9.77 -9.89
C VAL A 60 24.83 -10.20 -9.67
N LEU A 61 25.13 -10.83 -8.53
CA LEU A 61 26.50 -11.24 -8.21
C LEU A 61 27.03 -12.37 -9.10
N ARG A 62 26.14 -13.19 -9.66
CA ARG A 62 26.48 -14.32 -10.56
C ARG A 62 26.39 -13.96 -12.04
N ASP A 63 26.02 -12.72 -12.36
CA ASP A 63 25.93 -12.26 -13.74
C ASP A 63 27.32 -11.95 -14.28
N ASP A 64 27.92 -12.93 -14.95
CA ASP A 64 29.25 -12.84 -15.57
C ASP A 64 29.29 -11.89 -16.79
N THR A 65 28.14 -11.40 -17.24
CA THR A 65 28.07 -10.42 -18.34
C THR A 65 28.31 -8.98 -17.88
N LEU A 66 28.26 -8.73 -16.56
CA LEU A 66 28.49 -7.42 -15.98
C LEU A 66 29.98 -7.23 -15.64
N GLU A 67 30.48 -6.05 -15.98
CA GLU A 67 31.75 -5.56 -15.43
C GLU A 67 31.61 -5.36 -13.92
N ASP A 68 32.71 -5.56 -13.17
CA ASP A 68 32.71 -5.53 -11.71
C ASP A 68 32.07 -4.27 -11.13
N ALA A 69 32.41 -3.10 -11.66
CA ALA A 69 31.85 -1.82 -11.20
C ALA A 69 30.32 -1.75 -11.39
N ALA A 70 29.81 -2.23 -12.53
CA ALA A 70 28.38 -2.25 -12.82
C ALA A 70 27.64 -3.26 -11.93
N ARG A 71 28.24 -4.42 -11.68
CA ARG A 71 27.74 -5.45 -10.77
C ARG A 71 27.64 -4.93 -9.33
N PHE A 72 28.69 -4.27 -8.83
CA PHE A 72 28.67 -3.63 -7.51
C PHE A 72 27.62 -2.53 -7.39
N GLN A 73 27.46 -1.67 -8.41
CA GLN A 73 26.42 -0.65 -8.40
C GLN A 73 25.02 -1.24 -8.34
N LYS A 74 24.72 -2.27 -9.16
CA LYS A 74 23.42 -2.95 -9.13
C LYS A 74 23.14 -3.61 -7.78
N PHE A 75 24.14 -4.29 -7.21
CA PHE A 75 24.03 -4.89 -5.89
C PHE A 75 23.74 -3.83 -4.82
N ARG A 76 24.45 -2.69 -4.87
CA ARG A 76 24.23 -1.56 -3.95
C ARG A 76 22.82 -0.97 -4.08
N SER A 77 22.26 -0.88 -5.28
CA SER A 77 20.88 -0.43 -5.47
C SER A 77 19.89 -1.34 -4.74
N LEU A 78 20.04 -2.66 -4.92
CA LEU A 78 19.20 -3.65 -4.23
C LEU A 78 19.31 -3.54 -2.71
N LEU A 79 20.53 -3.33 -2.20
CA LEU A 79 20.75 -3.14 -0.77
C LEU A 79 20.03 -1.88 -0.24
N ARG A 80 20.12 -0.75 -0.95
CA ARG A 80 19.46 0.51 -0.58
C ARG A 80 17.94 0.42 -0.66
N GLU A 81 17.41 -0.33 -1.62
CA GLU A 81 15.97 -0.55 -1.78
C GLU A 81 15.41 -1.50 -0.72
N GLY A 82 16.19 -2.54 -0.36
CA GLY A 82 15.75 -3.62 0.49
C GLY A 82 16.03 -3.46 1.98
N VAL A 83 16.94 -2.56 2.36
CA VAL A 83 17.44 -2.45 3.74
C VAL A 83 17.40 -1.00 4.23
N ASP A 84 16.94 -0.80 5.47
CA ASP A 84 17.04 0.47 6.20
C ASP A 84 18.49 0.69 6.67
N LEU A 85 19.37 1.07 5.74
CA LEU A 85 20.79 1.32 6.00
C LEU A 85 21.03 2.36 7.10
N PRO A 86 20.28 3.48 7.19
CA PRO A 86 20.41 4.39 8.33
C PRO A 86 20.18 3.70 9.67
N ARG A 87 19.13 2.88 9.80
CA ARG A 87 18.89 2.14 11.04
C ARG A 87 20.00 1.15 11.36
N VAL A 88 20.47 0.39 10.38
CA VAL A 88 21.58 -0.55 10.55
C VAL A 88 22.86 0.18 10.94
N GLY A 89 23.19 1.27 10.24
CA GLY A 89 24.36 2.08 10.54
C GLY A 89 24.33 2.63 11.96
N ARG A 90 23.18 3.14 12.42
CA ARG A 90 23.00 3.62 13.80
C ARG A 90 23.17 2.52 14.83
N PHE A 91 22.67 1.32 14.52
CA PHE A 91 22.85 0.14 15.35
C PHE A 91 24.34 -0.23 15.46
N VAL A 92 25.07 -0.23 14.34
CA VAL A 92 26.52 -0.48 14.30
C VAL A 92 27.30 0.57 15.09
N LEU A 93 26.95 1.85 14.96
CA LEU A 93 27.61 2.94 15.68
C LEU A 93 27.32 2.94 17.19
N GLY A 94 26.20 2.33 17.59
CA GLY A 94 25.84 2.06 18.98
C GLY A 94 25.79 3.32 19.85
N LYS A 95 26.50 3.29 20.99
CA LYS A 95 26.47 4.40 21.97
C LYS A 95 26.99 5.73 21.41
N TYR A 96 27.85 5.70 20.40
CA TYR A 96 28.45 6.90 19.82
C TYR A 96 27.46 7.70 18.98
N TRP A 97 26.40 7.06 18.46
CA TRP A 97 25.32 7.77 17.76
C TRP A 97 24.71 8.88 18.61
N ARG A 98 24.47 8.61 19.90
CA ARG A 98 23.91 9.59 20.85
C ARG A 98 24.84 10.78 21.11
N ARG A 99 26.15 10.59 20.94
CA ARG A 99 27.18 11.62 21.16
C ARG A 99 27.52 12.41 19.89
N ALA A 100 27.25 11.85 18.72
CA ALA A 100 27.50 12.50 17.44
C ALA A 100 26.62 13.74 17.26
N THR A 101 27.18 14.81 16.69
CA THR A 101 26.44 16.01 16.30
C THR A 101 25.47 15.69 15.16
N PRO A 102 24.44 16.54 14.90
CA PRO A 102 23.56 16.35 13.76
C PRO A 102 24.31 16.21 12.41
N GLU A 103 25.37 16.98 12.23
CA GLU A 103 26.21 16.98 11.03
C GLU A 103 26.95 15.64 10.89
N GLN A 104 27.58 15.16 11.97
CA GLN A 104 28.27 13.88 12.00
C GLN A 104 27.34 12.70 11.75
N ARG A 105 26.09 12.77 12.24
CA ARG A 105 25.08 11.75 11.99
C ARG A 105 24.69 11.69 10.51
N SER A 106 24.47 12.86 9.90
CA SER A 106 24.15 12.95 8.47
C SER A 106 25.29 12.44 7.60
N GLU A 107 26.52 12.84 7.93
CA GLU A 107 27.71 12.39 7.20
C GLU A 107 27.91 10.88 7.34
N TYR A 108 27.75 10.34 8.56
CA TYR A 108 27.82 8.91 8.81
C TYR A 108 26.74 8.11 8.06
N ASP A 109 25.48 8.57 8.07
CA ASP A 109 24.39 7.87 7.36
C ASP A 109 24.69 7.79 5.84
N SER A 110 25.29 8.83 5.25
CA SER A 110 25.73 8.82 3.84
C SER A 110 26.91 7.87 3.63
N LEU A 111 27.98 8.02 4.40
CA LEU A 111 29.21 7.25 4.23
C LEU A 111 29.00 5.77 4.50
N PHE A 112 28.15 5.41 5.46
CA PHE A 112 27.83 4.02 5.74
C PHE A 112 27.17 3.35 4.53
N GLY A 113 26.21 4.02 3.89
CA GLY A 113 25.57 3.51 2.68
C GLY A 113 26.47 3.45 1.45
N ASP A 114 27.59 4.19 1.44
CA ASP A 114 28.61 4.14 0.40
C ASP A 114 29.74 3.14 0.71
N TYR A 115 29.94 2.78 1.97
CA TYR A 115 30.93 1.80 2.40
C TYR A 115 30.46 0.36 2.16
N VAL A 116 29.19 0.08 2.47
CA VAL A 116 28.57 -1.24 2.25
C VAL A 116 28.30 -1.48 0.77
#